data_AF-A0A0F8YV18-F1
#
_entry.id   AF-A0A0F8YV18-F1
#
_cell.length_a   1.000
_cell.length_b   1.000
_cell.length_c   1.000
_cell.angle_alpha   90.00
_cell.angle_beta   90.00
_cell.angle_gamma   90.00
#
_symmetry.space_group_name_H-M   'P 1'
#
loop_
_entity.id
_entity.type
_entity.pdbx_description
1 polymer ?
#
loop_
_entity_poly.entity_id
_entity_poly.type
_entity_poly.pdbx_seq_one_letter_code
_entity_poly.pdbx_strand_id
1 'polypeptide(L)'
;MRRIAQLSGILLLAVVLTSCASYPKNLIRTGAVIETTAVILTDTGALFDRLHSEGKITDSEYKAWAEFVPKAQVGLNAARTAWDVLRKNPSVESPKLQEIFDIVQGLATEGARFYEDAVNRLY
;
A
#
# COMPACT_ATOMS: atom_id res chain seq x y z
N MET A 1 -0.72 11.29 -20.75
CA MET A 1 0.04 10.71 -19.61
C MET A 1 -0.23 11.40 -18.26
N ARG A 2 -0.71 12.67 -18.22
CA ARG A 2 -1.13 13.37 -16.98
C ARG A 2 -2.18 12.65 -16.09
N ARG A 3 -2.96 11.72 -16.66
CA ARG A 3 -4.10 11.09 -15.95
C ARG A 3 -3.70 9.99 -14.97
N ILE A 4 -2.55 9.32 -15.16
CA ILE A 4 -2.14 8.22 -14.27
C ILE A 4 -1.60 8.78 -12.94
N ALA A 5 -0.70 9.77 -13.00
CA ALA A 5 -0.19 10.46 -11.80
C ALA A 5 -1.28 11.17 -10.97
N GLN A 6 -2.36 11.63 -11.62
CA GLN A 6 -3.50 12.24 -10.90
C GLN A 6 -4.39 11.20 -10.20
N LEU A 7 -4.45 9.95 -10.68
CA LEU A 7 -5.30 8.93 -10.06
C LEU A 7 -4.66 8.36 -8.78
N SER A 8 -3.33 8.19 -8.75
CA SER A 8 -2.60 7.67 -7.58
C SER A 8 -2.57 8.66 -6.42
N GLY A 9 -2.45 9.97 -6.70
CA GLY A 9 -2.52 11.02 -5.68
C GLY A 9 -3.90 11.14 -5.01
N ILE A 10 -4.98 10.80 -5.73
CA ILE A 10 -6.35 10.79 -5.19
C ILE A 10 -6.56 9.56 -4.28
N LEU A 11 -5.93 8.43 -4.56
CA LEU A 11 -6.02 7.23 -3.71
C LEU A 11 -5.39 7.44 -2.32
N LEU A 12 -4.27 8.16 -2.22
CA LEU A 12 -3.64 8.52 -0.94
C LEU A 12 -4.51 9.45 -0.08
N LEU A 13 -5.22 10.39 -0.71
CA LEU A 13 -6.09 11.34 0.01
C LEU A 13 -7.34 10.68 0.61
N ALA A 14 -7.85 9.60 -0.02
CA ALA A 14 -9.06 8.92 0.45
C ALA A 14 -8.86 8.16 1.78
N VAL A 15 -7.61 7.87 2.16
CA VAL A 15 -7.30 7.09 3.36
C VAL A 15 -7.33 7.94 4.64
N VAL A 16 -7.22 9.28 4.55
CA VAL A 16 -6.96 10.16 5.71
C VAL A 16 -8.24 10.67 6.41
N LEU A 17 -9.40 10.69 5.75
CA LEU A 17 -10.59 11.39 6.25
C LEU A 17 -11.72 10.44 6.68
N THR A 18 -11.71 9.92 7.93
CA THR A 18 -12.95 9.59 8.69
C THR A 18 -12.62 9.13 10.12
N SER A 19 -12.90 9.95 11.13
CA SER A 19 -12.70 9.65 12.56
C SER A 19 -13.98 9.23 13.33
N CYS A 20 -15.09 8.90 12.65
CA CYS A 20 -16.34 8.40 13.25
C CYS A 20 -16.99 7.28 12.41
N ALA A 21 -16.26 6.22 12.10
CA ALA A 21 -16.76 5.11 11.29
C ALA A 21 -17.18 3.93 12.18
N SER A 22 -18.44 3.49 12.02
CA SER A 22 -18.99 2.26 12.62
C SER A 22 -18.20 1.02 12.17
N TYR A 23 -18.21 -0.07 12.95
CA TYR A 23 -17.52 -1.33 12.60
C TYR A 23 -17.63 -1.77 11.12
N PRO A 24 -18.82 -1.77 10.47
CA PRO A 24 -18.92 -2.14 9.05
C PRO A 24 -18.15 -1.20 8.12
N LYS A 25 -18.12 0.09 8.43
CA LYS A 25 -17.38 1.10 7.65
C LYS A 25 -15.88 0.93 7.82
N ASN A 26 -15.40 0.66 9.05
CA ASN A 26 -13.99 0.36 9.30
C ASN A 26 -13.56 -0.93 8.62
N LEU A 27 -14.37 -1.98 8.66
CA LEU A 27 -14.08 -3.26 8.02
C LEU A 27 -13.94 -3.11 6.49
N ILE A 28 -14.84 -2.38 5.84
CA ILE A 28 -14.76 -2.09 4.40
C ILE A 28 -13.51 -1.25 4.10
N ARG A 29 -13.24 -0.20 4.88
CA ARG A 29 -12.08 0.68 4.73
C ARG A 29 -10.76 -0.08 4.85
N THR A 30 -10.61 -0.91 5.87
CA THR A 30 -9.40 -1.74 6.06
C THR A 30 -9.18 -2.67 4.87
N GLY A 31 -10.24 -3.29 4.35
CA GLY A 31 -10.15 -4.14 3.15
C GLY A 31 -9.70 -3.36 1.91
N ALA A 32 -10.28 -2.18 1.67
CA ALA A 32 -9.90 -1.31 0.55
C ALA A 32 -8.44 -0.86 0.63
N VAL A 33 -7.94 -0.56 1.83
CA VAL A 33 -6.54 -0.18 2.05
C VAL A 33 -5.59 -1.34 1.80
N ILE A 34 -5.93 -2.57 2.22
CA ILE A 34 -5.14 -3.78 1.89
C ILE A 34 -4.99 -3.96 0.38
N GLU A 35 -6.09 -3.88 -0.37
CA GLU A 35 -6.05 -4.07 -1.83
C GLU A 35 -5.31 -2.93 -2.53
N THR A 36 -5.50 -1.68 -2.08
CA THR A 36 -4.77 -0.52 -2.59
C THR A 36 -3.26 -0.68 -2.41
N THR A 37 -2.81 -1.08 -1.22
CA THR A 37 -1.39 -1.30 -0.94
C THR A 37 -0.81 -2.40 -1.82
N ALA A 38 -1.57 -3.48 -2.08
CA ALA A 38 -1.14 -4.55 -2.97
C ALA A 38 -0.86 -4.04 -4.40
N VAL A 39 -1.76 -3.20 -4.92
CA VAL A 39 -1.62 -2.58 -6.24
C VAL A 39 -0.41 -1.64 -6.28
N ILE A 40 -0.26 -0.76 -5.29
CA ILE A 40 0.90 0.15 -5.20
C ILE A 40 2.21 -0.64 -5.24
N LEU A 41 2.34 -1.70 -4.43
CA LEU A 41 3.57 -2.50 -4.40
C LEU A 41 3.86 -3.18 -5.74
N THR A 42 2.83 -3.67 -6.41
CA THR A 42 2.96 -4.33 -7.72
C THR A 42 3.39 -3.35 -8.80
N ASP A 43 2.73 -2.19 -8.88
CA ASP A 43 3.01 -1.16 -9.88
C ASP A 43 4.39 -0.53 -9.66
N THR A 44 4.76 -0.26 -8.41
CA THR A 44 6.10 0.22 -8.06
C THR A 44 7.17 -0.79 -8.45
N GLY A 45 6.92 -2.09 -8.24
CA GLY A 45 7.86 -3.15 -8.63
C GLY A 45 8.12 -3.16 -10.13
N ALA A 46 7.06 -3.18 -10.93
CA ALA A 46 7.18 -3.13 -12.38
C ALA A 46 7.91 -1.88 -12.87
N LEU A 47 7.72 -0.74 -12.18
CA LEU A 47 8.42 0.50 -12.51
C LEU A 47 9.91 0.44 -12.14
N PHE A 48 10.27 -0.09 -10.97
CA PHE A 48 11.67 -0.26 -10.55
C PHE A 48 12.43 -1.22 -11.47
N ASP A 49 11.83 -2.37 -11.82
CA ASP A 49 12.42 -3.34 -12.76
C ASP A 49 12.73 -2.69 -14.10
N ARG A 50 11.78 -1.91 -14.63
CA ARG A 50 11.96 -1.17 -15.87
C ARG A 50 13.07 -0.13 -15.77
N LEU A 51 13.02 0.74 -14.75
CA LEU A 51 14.02 1.80 -14.58
C LEU A 51 15.44 1.25 -14.39
N HIS A 52 15.58 0.14 -13.68
CA HIS A 52 16.86 -0.54 -13.50
C HIS A 52 17.38 -1.11 -14.82
N SER A 53 16.52 -1.79 -15.59
CA SER A 53 16.88 -2.31 -16.92
C SER A 53 17.26 -1.20 -17.92
N GLU A 54 16.68 0.00 -17.77
CA GLU A 54 16.99 1.19 -18.58
C GLU A 54 18.21 1.99 -18.04
N GLY A 55 18.83 1.57 -16.94
CA GLY A 55 19.98 2.26 -16.32
C GLY A 55 19.64 3.61 -15.69
N LYS A 56 18.36 3.88 -15.41
CA LYS A 56 17.88 5.16 -14.84
C LYS A 56 17.95 5.24 -13.32
N ILE A 57 18.11 4.09 -12.68
CA ILE A 57 18.38 3.96 -11.24
C ILE A 57 19.60 3.07 -11.04
N THR A 58 20.31 3.31 -9.95
CA THR A 58 21.49 2.56 -9.53
C THR A 58 21.13 1.20 -8.93
N ASP A 59 22.09 0.28 -8.89
CA ASP A 59 21.94 -1.01 -8.21
C ASP A 59 21.60 -0.84 -6.72
N SER A 60 22.11 0.20 -6.06
CA SER A 60 21.79 0.49 -4.67
C SER A 60 20.34 0.93 -4.46
N GLU A 61 19.80 1.74 -5.37
CA GLU A 61 18.40 2.17 -5.33
C GLU A 61 17.46 0.99 -5.59
N TYR A 62 17.79 0.15 -6.59
CA TYR A 62 17.04 -1.07 -6.87
C TYR A 62 17.11 -2.07 -5.71
N LYS A 63 18.28 -2.22 -5.08
CA LYS A 63 18.46 -3.09 -3.90
C LYS A 63 17.61 -2.64 -2.72
N ALA A 64 17.50 -1.33 -2.46
CA ALA A 64 16.64 -0.82 -1.39
C ALA A 64 15.17 -1.22 -1.59
N TRP A 65 14.66 -1.11 -2.83
CA TRP A 65 13.34 -1.62 -3.19
C TRP A 65 13.24 -3.13 -3.00
N ALA A 66 14.19 -3.89 -3.53
CA ALA A 66 14.21 -5.36 -3.45
C ALA A 66 14.26 -5.89 -2.00
N GLU A 67 14.86 -5.15 -1.07
CA GLU A 67 14.88 -5.48 0.36
C GLU A 67 13.59 -5.12 1.09
N PHE A 68 12.85 -4.13 0.60
CA PHE A 68 11.57 -3.70 1.16
C PHE A 68 10.43 -4.65 0.76
N VAL A 69 10.37 -5.06 -0.52
CA VAL A 69 9.25 -5.86 -1.06
C VAL A 69 8.92 -7.11 -0.25
N PRO A 70 9.88 -7.97 0.13
CA PRO A 70 9.56 -9.18 0.90
C PRO A 70 8.93 -8.85 2.26
N LYS A 71 9.39 -7.79 2.93
CA LYS A 71 8.87 -7.36 4.23
C LYS A 71 7.45 -6.83 4.08
N ALA A 72 7.21 -6.02 3.06
CA ALA A 72 5.88 -5.50 2.74
C ALA A 72 4.90 -6.63 2.40
N GLN A 73 5.33 -7.63 1.63
CA GLN A 73 4.52 -8.79 1.28
C GLN A 73 4.10 -9.61 2.51
N VAL A 74 5.04 -9.85 3.43
CA VAL A 74 4.75 -10.56 4.69
C VAL A 74 3.73 -9.80 5.53
N GLY A 75 3.93 -8.49 5.73
CA GLY A 75 3.01 -7.65 6.48
C GLY A 75 1.61 -7.59 5.85
N LEU A 76 1.55 -7.45 4.53
CA LEU A 76 0.29 -7.39 3.80
C LEU A 76 -0.49 -8.72 3.84
N ASN A 77 0.20 -9.85 3.73
CA ASN A 77 -0.42 -11.18 3.85
C ASN A 77 -0.96 -11.43 5.27
N ALA A 78 -0.22 -11.01 6.30
CA ALA A 78 -0.68 -11.09 7.68
C ALA A 78 -1.92 -10.20 7.91
N ALA A 79 -1.91 -8.97 7.40
CA ALA A 79 -3.04 -8.05 7.44
C ALA A 79 -4.28 -8.60 6.74
N ARG A 80 -4.13 -9.17 5.53
CA ARG A 80 -5.23 -9.81 4.79
C ARG A 80 -5.83 -10.97 5.57
N THR A 81 -4.99 -11.82 6.14
CA THR A 81 -5.43 -12.96 6.96
C THR A 81 -6.23 -12.49 8.18
N ALA A 82 -5.70 -11.51 8.91
CA ALA A 82 -6.36 -10.97 10.10
C ALA A 82 -7.68 -10.27 9.76
N TRP A 83 -7.72 -9.50 8.67
CA TRP A 83 -8.93 -8.87 8.17
C TRP A 83 -9.99 -9.90 7.77
N ASP A 84 -9.62 -10.98 7.07
CA ASP A 84 -10.55 -12.04 6.68
C ASP A 84 -11.16 -12.76 7.89
N VAL A 85 -10.38 -12.97 8.95
CA VAL A 85 -10.88 -13.52 10.21
C VAL A 85 -11.91 -12.60 10.86
N LEU A 86 -11.62 -11.30 10.93
CA LEU A 86 -12.53 -10.30 11.51
C LEU A 86 -13.80 -10.13 10.68
N ARG A 87 -13.68 -10.12 9.35
CA ARG A 87 -14.83 -10.03 8.43
C ARG A 87 -15.80 -11.20 8.60
N LYS A 88 -15.29 -12.40 8.84
CA LYS A 88 -16.10 -13.61 9.06
C LYS A 88 -16.68 -13.68 10.48
N ASN A 89 -16.20 -12.85 11.41
CA ASN A 89 -16.62 -12.82 12.81
C ASN A 89 -16.98 -11.38 13.26
N PRO A 90 -18.06 -10.80 12.71
CA PRO A 90 -18.39 -9.38 12.89
C PRO A 90 -18.85 -8.99 14.30
N SER A 91 -19.02 -9.97 15.20
CA SER A 91 -19.41 -9.74 16.61
C SER A 91 -18.28 -9.14 17.46
N VAL A 92 -17.09 -8.92 16.89
CA VAL A 92 -15.94 -8.37 17.58
C VAL A 92 -15.65 -6.97 17.03
N GLU A 93 -16.19 -5.92 17.66
CA GLU A 93 -15.56 -4.61 17.57
C GLU A 93 -14.15 -4.75 18.17
N SER A 94 -13.15 -4.81 17.29
CA SER A 94 -11.79 -5.12 17.69
C SER A 94 -10.89 -3.92 17.41
N PRO A 95 -10.16 -3.39 18.41
CA PRO A 95 -9.06 -2.46 18.16
C PRO A 95 -8.03 -3.02 17.16
N LYS A 96 -8.04 -4.34 16.93
CA LYS A 96 -7.27 -5.01 15.87
C LYS A 96 -7.57 -4.52 14.45
N LEU A 97 -8.79 -4.06 14.14
CA LEU A 97 -9.05 -3.48 12.80
C LEU A 97 -8.26 -2.19 12.56
N GLN A 98 -8.12 -1.37 13.60
CA GLN A 98 -7.32 -0.16 13.55
C GLN A 98 -5.83 -0.50 13.46
N GLU A 99 -5.36 -1.49 14.23
CA GLU A 99 -3.97 -1.97 14.16
C GLU A 99 -3.61 -2.50 12.75
N ILE A 100 -4.50 -3.30 12.14
CA ILE A 100 -4.32 -3.78 10.76
C ILE A 100 -4.29 -2.58 9.80
N PHE A 101 -5.22 -1.64 9.96
CA PHE A 101 -5.27 -0.45 9.13
C PHE A 101 -3.97 0.36 9.22
N ASP A 102 -3.45 0.61 10.42
CA ASP A 102 -2.23 1.39 10.65
C ASP A 102 -1.00 0.71 10.04
N ILE A 103 -0.87 -0.62 10.20
CA ILE A 103 0.21 -1.40 9.58
C ILE A 103 0.17 -1.26 8.05
N VAL A 104 -1.00 -1.49 7.46
CA VAL A 104 -1.15 -1.47 6.00
C VAL A 104 -1.00 -0.06 5.45
N GLN A 105 -1.45 0.97 6.18
CA GLN A 105 -1.24 2.36 5.82
C GLN A 105 0.25 2.73 5.85
N GLY A 106 1.01 2.24 6.83
CA GLY A 106 2.46 2.40 6.87
C GLY A 106 3.16 1.79 5.65
N LEU A 107 2.77 0.56 5.29
CA LEU A 107 3.26 -0.10 4.07
C LEU A 107 2.88 0.66 2.80
N ALA A 108 1.65 1.18 2.72
CA ALA A 108 1.17 1.98 1.59
C ALA A 108 2.00 3.25 1.44
N THR A 109 2.26 3.93 2.55
CA THR A 109 3.02 5.19 2.60
C THR A 109 4.45 4.97 2.11
N GLU A 110 5.10 3.93 2.60
CA GLU A 110 6.47 3.61 2.19
C GLU A 110 6.53 3.14 0.72
N GLY A 111 5.59 2.29 0.29
CA GLY A 111 5.49 1.88 -1.12
C GLY A 111 5.19 3.04 -2.07
N ALA A 112 4.38 4.01 -1.63
CA ALA A 112 4.10 5.23 -2.38
C ALA A 112 5.33 6.16 -2.47
N ARG A 113 6.17 6.20 -1.44
CA ARG A 113 7.44 6.94 -1.48
C ARG A 113 8.36 6.39 -2.57
N PHE A 114 8.54 5.07 -2.63
CA PHE A 114 9.27 4.42 -3.72
C PHE A 114 8.63 4.73 -5.09
N TYR A 115 7.29 4.68 -5.19
CA TYR A 115 6.58 5.01 -6.43
C TYR A 115 6.88 6.44 -6.90
N GLU A 116 6.77 7.42 -6.00
CA GLU A 116 7.03 8.82 -6.29
C GLU A 116 8.48 9.04 -6.75
N ASP A 117 9.45 8.47 -6.02
CA ASP A 117 10.85 8.51 -6.39
C ASP A 117 11.09 7.95 -7.79
N ALA A 118 10.46 6.81 -8.12
CA ALA A 118 10.57 6.17 -9.42
C ALA A 118 9.89 6.98 -10.54
N VAL A 119 8.71 7.55 -10.30
CA VAL A 119 8.01 8.40 -11.27
C VAL A 119 8.81 9.68 -11.56
N ASN A 120 9.46 10.26 -10.56
CA ASN A 120 10.34 11.41 -10.74
C ASN A 120 11.56 11.13 -11.62
N ARG A 121 11.92 9.86 -11.87
CA ARG A 121 12.99 9.46 -12.79
C ARG A 121 12.52 9.22 -14.22
N LEU A 122 11.21 9.25 -14.47
CA LEU A 122 10.64 9.13 -15.81
C LEU A 122 10.66 10.45 -16.60
N TYR A 123 10.82 11.59 -15.92
CA TYR A 123 10.76 12.95 -16.47
C TYR A 123 12.04 13.71 -16.18
#